data_AF-A0A2E8QGP1-F1
#
_entry.id   AF-A0A2E8QGP1-F1
#
_cell.length_a   1.000
_cell.length_b   1.000
_cell.length_c   1.000
_cell.angle_alpha   90.00
_cell.angle_beta   90.00
_cell.angle_gamma   90.00
#
_symmetry.space_group_name_H-M   'P 1'
#
loop_
_entity.id
_entity.type
_entity.pdbx_description
1 polymer ?
#
loop_
_entity_poly.entity_id
_entity_poly.type
_entity_poly.pdbx_seq_one_letter_code
_entity_poly.pdbx_strand_id
1 'polypeptide(L)'
;MAHIKKLNFLKNHKDLVDENYGMVAVPTFSDKMDKDLAELFKSQNKTGKVGDLVFEIDNNSRIVYYGLGDSSDKTAENFRRAAGEVVGYALQHKYSDIAVECPVTDEGEYFCQAFAEGLILSSYRFLDY
;
A
#
# COMPACT_ATOMS: atom_id res chain seq x y z
N MET A 1 -12.97 2.18 17.62
CA MET A 1 -12.16 3.18 16.88
C MET A 1 -10.93 2.50 16.28
N ALA A 2 -10.84 2.46 14.95
CA ALA A 2 -9.54 2.24 14.29
C ALA A 2 -8.84 3.61 14.22
N HIS A 3 -8.26 4.02 15.34
CA HIS A 3 -7.28 5.10 15.34
C HIS A 3 -5.95 4.48 14.95
N ILE A 4 -5.20 5.09 14.03
CA ILE A 4 -3.76 4.82 13.92
C ILE A 4 -3.16 5.18 15.29
N LYS A 5 -2.90 4.16 16.12
CA LYS A 5 -2.45 4.35 17.50
C LYS A 5 -0.98 4.76 17.58
N LYS A 6 -0.21 4.40 16.56
CA LYS A 6 1.23 4.64 16.48
C LYS A 6 1.64 4.67 15.01
N LEU A 7 2.40 5.70 14.64
CA LEU A 7 2.95 5.84 13.29
C LEU A 7 4.48 5.89 13.45
N ASN A 8 5.16 4.89 12.91
CA ASN A 8 6.62 4.79 12.94
C ASN A 8 7.11 4.96 11.50
N PHE A 9 8.07 5.86 11.29
CA PHE A 9 8.71 6.04 9.99
C PHE A 9 10.03 5.27 9.95
N LEU A 10 10.15 4.31 9.02
CA LEU A 10 11.38 3.59 8.72
C LEU A 10 11.80 3.93 7.28
N LYS A 11 13.08 4.24 7.06
CA LYS A 11 13.58 4.78 5.78
C LYS A 11 13.96 3.73 4.74
N ASN A 12 14.08 2.44 5.10
CA ASN A 12 14.41 1.38 4.14
C ASN A 12 13.54 0.13 4.34
N HIS A 13 13.07 -0.44 3.23
CA HIS A 13 12.38 -1.74 3.20
C HIS A 13 13.24 -2.87 3.77
N LYS A 14 14.56 -2.86 3.53
CA LYS A 14 15.50 -3.86 4.08
C LYS A 14 15.63 -3.85 5.61
N ASP A 15 15.18 -2.76 6.25
CA ASP A 15 15.16 -2.63 7.71
C ASP A 15 13.81 -3.09 8.30
N LEU A 16 12.84 -3.46 7.45
CA LEU A 16 11.61 -4.13 7.87
C LEU A 16 11.94 -5.61 8.12
N VAL A 17 11.75 -6.03 9.37
CA VAL A 17 11.56 -7.45 9.66
C VAL A 17 10.08 -7.70 9.43
N ASP A 18 9.74 -8.17 8.23
CA ASP A 18 8.35 -8.31 7.77
C ASP A 18 7.49 -9.18 8.72
N GLU A 19 8.11 -10.10 9.44
CA GLU A 19 7.47 -10.95 10.46
C GLU A 19 6.89 -10.18 11.66
N ASN A 20 7.31 -8.94 11.89
CA ASN A 20 6.86 -8.11 13.02
C ASN A 20 5.58 -7.32 12.75
N TYR A 21 5.07 -7.34 11.52
CA TYR A 21 3.87 -6.60 11.14
C TYR A 21 2.75 -7.52 10.66
N GLY A 22 1.51 -7.16 10.97
CA GLY A 22 0.32 -7.90 10.52
C GLY A 22 0.21 -7.99 9.00
N MET A 23 0.67 -6.94 8.30
CA MET A 23 0.70 -6.81 6.84
C MET A 23 1.76 -5.79 6.40
N VAL A 24 2.43 -6.04 5.29
CA VAL A 24 3.37 -5.11 4.63
C VAL A 24 2.80 -4.71 3.28
N ALA A 25 2.62 -3.41 3.03
CA ALA A 25 2.10 -2.88 1.78
C ALA A 25 3.22 -2.29 0.92
N VAL A 26 3.34 -2.75 -0.33
CA VAL A 26 4.42 -2.39 -1.25
C VAL A 26 3.85 -1.73 -2.52
N PRO A 27 4.36 -0.56 -2.95
CA PRO A 27 3.88 0.11 -4.15
C PRO A 27 4.30 -0.62 -5.42
N THR A 28 3.45 -0.60 -6.43
CA THR A 28 3.79 -1.19 -7.74
C THR A 28 3.24 -0.36 -8.89
N PHE A 29 4.13 0.13 -9.76
CA PHE A 29 3.77 0.70 -11.05
C PHE A 29 3.63 -0.40 -12.10
N SER A 30 2.57 -0.37 -12.90
CA SER A 30 2.27 -1.44 -13.86
C SER A 30 3.32 -1.60 -14.97
N ASP A 31 3.97 -0.50 -15.36
CA ASP A 31 5.04 -0.46 -16.36
C ASP A 31 6.43 -0.82 -15.80
N LYS A 32 6.57 -0.92 -14.46
CA LYS A 32 7.83 -1.22 -13.78
C LYS A 32 7.86 -2.60 -13.10
N MET A 33 6.82 -3.41 -13.26
CA MET A 33 6.79 -4.78 -12.74
C MET A 33 7.87 -5.62 -13.41
N ASP A 34 8.60 -6.41 -12.60
CA ASP A 34 9.36 -7.52 -13.14
C ASP A 34 8.42 -8.68 -13.57
N LYS A 35 9.00 -9.74 -14.12
CA LYS A 35 8.22 -10.86 -14.66
C LYS A 35 7.44 -11.59 -13.58
N ASP A 36 8.05 -11.81 -12.43
CA ASP A 36 7.48 -12.63 -11.35
C ASP A 36 6.30 -11.87 -10.71
N LEU A 37 6.48 -10.56 -10.47
CA LEU A 37 5.41 -9.70 -9.97
C LEU A 37 4.27 -9.55 -10.99
N ALA A 38 4.59 -9.43 -12.29
CA ALA A 38 3.56 -9.38 -13.33
C ALA A 38 2.75 -10.69 -13.43
N GLU A 39 3.39 -11.85 -13.23
CA GLU A 39 2.69 -13.14 -13.17
C GLU A 39 1.82 -13.25 -11.92
N LEU A 40 2.29 -12.79 -10.77
CA LEU A 40 1.50 -12.73 -9.55
C LEU A 40 0.24 -11.88 -9.73
N PHE A 41 0.36 -10.68 -10.32
CA PHE A 41 -0.80 -9.83 -10.63
C PHE A 41 -1.80 -10.52 -11.55
N LYS A 42 -1.32 -11.16 -12.63
CA LYS A 42 -2.18 -11.90 -13.56
C LYS A 42 -2.88 -13.08 -12.88
N SER A 43 -2.20 -13.81 -11.99
CA SER A 43 -2.78 -14.94 -11.26
C SER A 43 -3.99 -14.55 -10.41
N GLN A 44 -4.05 -13.28 -9.99
CA GLN A 44 -5.13 -12.70 -9.18
C GLN A 44 -6.10 -11.85 -10.02
N ASN A 45 -6.06 -11.96 -11.35
CA ASN A 45 -6.87 -11.19 -12.30
C ASN A 45 -6.71 -9.67 -12.15
N LYS A 46 -5.49 -9.22 -11.84
CA LYS A 46 -5.12 -7.81 -11.68
C LYS A 46 -4.10 -7.39 -12.73
N THR A 47 -4.00 -6.09 -12.98
CA THR A 47 -3.09 -5.52 -13.99
C THR A 47 -2.16 -4.45 -13.43
N GLY A 48 -2.31 -4.08 -12.15
CA GLY A 48 -1.49 -3.02 -11.54
C GLY A 48 -2.06 -1.63 -11.68
N LYS A 49 -3.32 -1.50 -12.12
CA LYS A 49 -4.00 -0.21 -12.16
C LYS A 49 -4.25 0.31 -10.75
N VAL A 50 -4.49 1.61 -10.64
CA VAL A 50 -4.82 2.25 -9.36
C VAL A 50 -6.00 1.55 -8.69
N GLY A 51 -5.76 1.09 -7.46
CA GLY A 51 -6.71 0.38 -6.62
C GLY A 51 -6.77 -1.14 -6.83
N ASP A 52 -5.93 -1.70 -7.70
CA ASP A 52 -5.64 -3.12 -7.64
C ASP A 52 -4.81 -3.42 -6.37
N LEU A 53 -5.18 -4.50 -5.70
CA LEU A 53 -4.43 -5.10 -4.60
C LEU A 53 -4.16 -6.56 -4.94
N VAL A 54 -2.94 -7.00 -4.67
CA VAL A 54 -2.45 -8.36 -4.91
C VAL A 54 -1.74 -8.84 -3.66
N PHE A 55 -2.06 -10.04 -3.22
CA PHE A 55 -1.59 -10.57 -1.94
C PHE A 55 -0.63 -11.75 -2.14
N GLU A 56 0.42 -11.80 -1.33
CA GLU A 56 1.38 -12.90 -1.29
C GLU A 56 1.76 -13.22 0.16
N ILE A 57 2.09 -14.49 0.41
CA ILE A 57 2.73 -14.91 1.66
C ILE A 57 4.16 -15.33 1.32
N ASP A 58 5.13 -14.56 1.81
CA ASP A 58 6.55 -14.90 1.70
C ASP A 58 7.17 -14.98 3.10
N ASN A 59 7.86 -16.07 3.41
CA ASN A 59 8.52 -16.29 4.70
C ASN A 59 7.67 -15.88 5.92
N ASN A 60 6.40 -16.31 5.96
CA ASN A 60 5.41 -16.01 7.01
C ASN A 60 4.94 -14.54 7.08
N SER A 61 5.43 -13.71 6.18
CA SER A 61 5.06 -12.31 6.01
C SER A 61 3.90 -12.16 5.04
N ARG A 62 2.98 -11.24 5.35
CA ARG A 62 1.77 -10.98 4.57
C ARG A 62 1.97 -9.74 3.73
N ILE A 63 2.35 -9.93 2.47
CA ILE A 63 2.68 -8.83 1.56
C ILE A 63 1.44 -8.48 0.73
N VAL A 64 1.15 -7.19 0.63
CA VAL A 64 0.11 -6.64 -0.24
C VAL A 64 0.75 -5.64 -1.19
N TYR A 65 0.81 -6.01 -2.46
CA TYR A 65 1.19 -5.10 -3.52
C TYR A 65 0.00 -4.23 -3.91
N TYR A 66 0.18 -2.91 -3.94
CA TYR A 66 -0.86 -1.97 -4.35
C TYR A 66 -0.50 -1.28 -5.67
N GLY A 67 -1.41 -1.36 -6.63
CA GLY A 67 -1.24 -0.81 -7.96
C GLY A 67 -1.31 0.72 -7.96
N LEU A 68 -0.34 1.35 -8.62
CA LEU A 68 -0.26 2.79 -8.86
C LEU A 68 -0.61 3.20 -10.29
N GLY A 69 -0.87 2.22 -11.18
CA GLY A 69 -1.01 2.45 -12.61
C GLY A 69 0.33 2.67 -13.32
N ASP A 70 0.27 3.29 -14.49
CA ASP A 70 1.47 3.62 -15.26
C ASP A 70 2.26 4.76 -14.60
N SER A 71 3.58 4.62 -14.53
CA SER A 71 4.46 5.61 -13.94
C SER A 71 4.54 6.93 -14.72
N SER A 72 4.03 7.01 -15.96
CA SER A 72 3.84 8.26 -16.70
C SER A 72 2.62 9.05 -16.23
N ASP A 73 1.61 8.38 -15.66
CA ASP A 73 0.27 8.93 -15.40
C ASP A 73 0.04 9.21 -13.90
N LYS A 74 1.12 9.54 -13.19
CA LYS A 74 1.10 9.80 -11.76
C LYS A 74 0.27 11.03 -11.44
N THR A 75 -0.64 10.88 -10.48
CA THR A 75 -1.40 11.99 -9.91
C THR A 75 -1.52 11.82 -8.40
N ALA A 76 -1.56 12.91 -7.65
CA ALA A 76 -1.70 12.85 -6.20
C ALA A 76 -2.99 12.10 -5.77
N GLU A 77 -4.04 12.22 -6.58
CA GLU A 77 -5.30 11.52 -6.34
C GLU A 77 -5.17 10.01 -6.50
N ASN A 78 -4.41 9.53 -7.49
CA ASN A 78 -4.15 8.09 -7.64
C ASN A 78 -3.45 7.50 -6.41
N PHE A 79 -2.53 8.26 -5.81
CA PHE A 79 -1.81 7.85 -4.60
C PHE A 79 -2.71 7.86 -3.37
N ARG A 80 -3.56 8.88 -3.19
CA ARG A 80 -4.58 8.89 -2.13
C ARG A 80 -5.53 7.70 -2.25
N ARG A 81 -6.00 7.40 -3.46
CA ARG A 81 -6.87 6.27 -3.74
C ARG A 81 -6.20 4.93 -3.43
N ALA A 82 -4.96 4.74 -3.87
CA ALA A 82 -4.20 3.53 -3.57
C ALA A 82 -4.03 3.33 -2.04
N ALA A 83 -3.71 4.40 -1.30
CA ALA A 83 -3.64 4.37 0.16
C ALA A 83 -4.98 3.96 0.80
N GLY A 84 -6.09 4.48 0.26
CA GLY A 84 -7.43 4.14 0.74
C GLY A 84 -7.76 2.66 0.57
N GLU A 85 -7.37 2.05 -0.56
CA GLU A 85 -7.54 0.62 -0.81
C GLU A 85 -6.69 -0.22 0.16
N VAL A 86 -5.43 0.17 0.43
CA VAL A 86 -4.58 -0.50 1.42
C VAL A 86 -5.24 -0.51 2.80
N VAL A 87 -5.76 0.63 3.24
CA VAL A 87 -6.47 0.74 4.54
C VAL A 87 -7.77 -0.07 4.54
N GLY A 88 -8.55 0.01 3.46
CA GLY A 88 -9.79 -0.76 3.31
C GLY A 88 -9.54 -2.27 3.41
N TYR A 89 -8.51 -2.75 2.73
CA TYR A 89 -8.08 -4.15 2.80
C TYR A 89 -7.63 -4.54 4.21
N ALA A 90 -6.83 -3.70 4.87
CA ALA A 90 -6.35 -3.97 6.21
C ALA A 90 -7.49 -4.07 7.23
N LEU A 91 -8.47 -3.18 7.14
CA LEU A 91 -9.67 -3.18 7.98
C LEU A 91 -10.55 -4.41 7.71
N GLN A 92 -10.75 -4.77 6.44
CA GLN A 92 -11.52 -5.95 6.04
C GLN A 92 -10.92 -7.25 6.61
N HIS A 93 -9.59 -7.35 6.59
CA HIS A 93 -8.86 -8.53 7.06
C HIS A 93 -8.44 -8.46 8.53
N LYS A 94 -8.83 -7.39 9.23
CA LYS A 94 -8.60 -7.19 10.67
C LYS A 94 -7.12 -7.22 11.07
N TYR A 95 -6.23 -6.69 10.24
CA TYR A 95 -4.83 -6.50 10.64
C TYR A 95 -4.74 -5.46 11.75
N SER A 96 -3.97 -5.77 12.80
CA SER A 96 -3.77 -4.90 13.97
C SER A 96 -2.83 -3.73 13.71
N ASP A 97 -1.91 -3.93 12.78
CA ASP A 97 -0.82 -3.04 12.43
C ASP A 97 -0.40 -3.35 10.99
N ILE A 98 0.01 -2.30 10.28
CA ILE A 98 0.47 -2.37 8.90
C ILE A 98 1.78 -1.60 8.78
N ALA A 99 2.73 -2.14 8.02
CA ALA A 99 3.86 -1.40 7.51
C ALA A 99 3.57 -1.02 6.05
N VAL A 100 3.94 0.19 5.63
CA VAL A 100 3.73 0.62 4.26
C VAL A 100 5.00 1.25 3.73
N GLU A 101 5.46 0.78 2.58
CA GLU A 101 6.51 1.43 1.84
C GLU A 101 5.93 2.63 1.09
N CYS A 102 6.48 3.82 1.35
CA CYS A 102 5.99 5.02 0.70
C CYS A 102 6.51 5.10 -0.74
N PRO A 103 5.65 5.33 -1.74
CA PRO A 103 6.07 5.42 -3.13
C PRO A 103 6.76 6.76 -3.39
N VAL A 104 8.08 6.80 -3.20
CA VAL A 104 8.90 7.96 -3.55
C VAL A 104 9.12 7.98 -5.07
N THR A 105 9.00 9.16 -5.66
CA THR A 105 9.21 9.37 -7.10
C THR A 105 10.25 10.46 -7.32
N ASP A 106 10.61 10.71 -8.57
CA ASP A 106 11.54 11.77 -8.97
C ASP A 106 11.04 13.18 -8.57
N GLU A 107 9.74 13.32 -8.32
CA GLU A 107 9.08 14.56 -7.85
C GLU A 107 9.18 14.74 -6.32
N GLY A 108 9.98 13.90 -5.65
CA GLY A 108 10.28 13.99 -4.23
C GLY A 108 9.15 13.48 -3.33
N GLU A 109 8.96 14.16 -2.20
CA GLU A 109 8.04 13.74 -1.13
C GLU A 109 6.57 14.05 -1.41
N TYR A 110 6.25 14.80 -2.48
CA TYR A 110 4.89 15.26 -2.77
C TYR A 110 3.86 14.11 -2.86
N PHE A 111 4.18 13.05 -3.60
CA PHE A 111 3.28 11.90 -3.68
C PHE A 111 3.28 11.04 -2.42
N CYS A 112 4.40 11.00 -1.69
CA CYS A 112 4.43 10.33 -0.40
C CYS A 112 3.52 11.04 0.61
N GLN A 113 3.48 12.38 0.59
CA GLN A 113 2.53 13.17 1.36
C GLN A 113 1.09 12.85 0.93
N ALA A 114 0.79 12.85 -0.37
CA ALA A 114 -0.55 12.52 -0.86
C ALA A 114 -0.99 11.10 -0.43
N PHE A 115 -0.07 10.14 -0.51
CA PHE A 115 -0.32 8.78 -0.03
C PHE A 115 -0.59 8.74 1.48
N ALA A 116 0.22 9.43 2.29
CA ALA A 116 0.02 9.52 3.74
C ALA A 116 -1.32 10.19 4.10
N GLU A 117 -1.72 11.26 3.41
CA GLU A 117 -3.04 11.88 3.55
C GLU A 117 -4.16 10.85 3.30
N GLY A 118 -4.04 10.06 2.24
CA GLY A 118 -4.98 8.99 1.92
C GLY A 118 -5.08 7.95 3.03
N LEU A 119 -3.96 7.52 3.61
CA LEU A 119 -3.96 6.57 4.73
C LEU A 119 -4.75 7.11 5.93
N ILE A 120 -4.51 8.37 6.31
CA ILE A 120 -5.20 9.00 7.45
C ILE A 120 -6.69 9.14 7.17
N LEU A 121 -7.06 9.72 6.01
CA LEU A 121 -8.45 9.99 5.66
C LEU A 121 -9.29 8.72 5.54
N SER A 122 -8.74 7.66 4.94
CA SER A 122 -9.44 6.39 4.76
C SER A 122 -9.49 5.55 6.04
N SER A 123 -8.61 5.80 7.01
CA SER A 123 -8.66 5.12 8.32
C SER A 123 -9.78 5.64 9.23
N TYR A 124 -10.25 6.86 8.98
CA TYR A 124 -11.23 7.52 9.82
C TYR A 124 -12.63 6.91 9.64
N ARG A 125 -13.30 6.53 10.74
CA ARG A 125 -14.69 6.04 10.73
C ARG A 125 -15.52 6.80 11.76
N PHE A 126 -16.63 7.39 11.30
CA PHE A 126 -17.68 7.90 12.19
C PHE A 126 -18.42 6.71 12.79
N LEU A 127 -18.13 6.40 14.05
CA LEU A 127 -18.74 5.28 14.77
C LEU A 127 -19.75 5.72 15.84
N ASP A 128 -19.78 7.02 16.14
CA ASP A 128 -20.74 7.63 17.04
C ASP A 128 -21.84 8.27 16.20
N TYR A 129 -23.03 7.70 16.26
CA TYR A 129 -24.26 8.16 15.60
C TYR A 129 -25.42 8.19 16.60
#